data_AF-A0A7W7NUL7-F1
#
_entry.id   AF-A0A7W7NUL7-F1
#
_cell.length_a   1.000
_cell.length_b   1.000
_cell.length_c   1.000
_cell.angle_alpha   90.00
_cell.angle_beta   90.00
_cell.angle_gamma   90.00
#
_symmetry.space_group_name_H-M   'P 1'
#
loop_
_entity.id
_entity.type
_entity.pdbx_description
1 polymer ?
#
loop_
_entity_poly.entity_id
_entity_poly.type
_entity_poly.pdbx_seq_one_letter_code
_entity_poly.pdbx_strand_id
1 'polypeptide(L)'
;MRALLLLPLALLTAAAPGERTRINSARDAQRLLAAKGVTLQWIDWHTRGSVRVVKGPVWRLTAAQAQAGGPGRLQLDGTVTEIGKGHFTFRGTIRMTDTPDLGRRCEATKDWHFAITQGRPYYRLREFEWCDRLTDYIDIHF
;
A
#
# COMPACT_ATOMS: atom_id res chain seq x y z
N MET A 1 -52.80 7.46 25.14
CA MET A 1 -51.92 6.33 24.77
C MET A 1 -50.49 6.86 24.72
N ARG A 2 -49.67 6.60 25.74
CA ARG A 2 -48.27 7.03 25.80
C ARG A 2 -47.40 5.93 25.20
N ALA A 3 -46.89 6.14 24.00
CA ALA A 3 -45.94 5.24 23.37
C ALA A 3 -44.57 5.39 24.06
N LEU A 4 -44.17 4.37 24.84
CA LEU A 4 -42.78 4.23 25.28
C LEU A 4 -41.93 3.85 24.07
N LEU A 5 -41.10 4.78 23.60
CA LEU A 5 -40.05 4.51 22.63
C LEU A 5 -38.89 3.79 23.35
N LEU A 6 -38.80 2.48 23.15
CA LEU A 6 -37.60 1.69 23.47
C LEU A 6 -36.51 2.03 22.45
N LEU A 7 -35.49 2.77 22.88
CA LEU A 7 -34.27 2.93 22.08
C LEU A 7 -33.47 1.62 22.09
N PRO A 8 -33.05 1.08 20.93
CA PRO A 8 -32.14 -0.04 20.88
C PRO A 8 -30.75 0.41 21.33
N LEU A 9 -30.20 -0.31 22.32
CA LEU A 9 -28.82 -0.18 22.76
C LEU A 9 -27.91 -0.62 21.59
N ALA A 10 -27.30 0.34 20.90
CA ALA A 10 -26.28 0.04 19.91
C ALA A 10 -25.09 -0.61 20.63
N LEU A 11 -24.79 -1.87 20.30
CA LEU A 11 -23.56 -2.54 20.69
C LEU A 11 -22.39 -1.78 20.05
N LEU A 12 -21.70 -0.97 20.86
CA LEU A 12 -20.38 -0.47 20.55
C LEU A 12 -19.44 -1.70 20.50
N THR A 13 -19.13 -2.17 19.30
CA THR A 13 -18.01 -3.09 19.10
C THR A 13 -16.72 -2.36 19.44
N ALA A 14 -16.17 -2.67 20.62
CA ALA A 14 -14.83 -2.24 21.00
C ALA A 14 -13.82 -2.78 19.96
N ALA A 15 -12.95 -1.91 19.45
CA ALA A 15 -11.85 -2.30 18.57
C ALA A 15 -10.98 -3.36 19.27
N ALA A 16 -10.63 -4.42 18.55
CA ALA A 16 -9.80 -5.49 19.09
C ALA A 16 -8.42 -4.96 19.55
N PRO A 17 -7.90 -5.40 20.71
CA PRO A 17 -6.58 -4.99 21.16
C PRO A 17 -5.46 -5.58 20.28
N GLY A 18 -4.47 -4.73 19.97
CA GLY A 18 -3.08 -5.16 19.83
C GLY A 18 -2.56 -5.54 18.44
N GLU A 19 -3.12 -5.02 17.34
CA GLU A 19 -2.44 -5.19 16.06
C GLU A 19 -1.11 -4.44 16.08
N ARG A 20 0.00 -5.13 15.77
CA ARG A 20 1.33 -4.55 15.67
C ARG A 20 2.02 -5.09 14.42
N THR A 21 2.86 -4.27 13.80
CA THR A 21 3.71 -4.75 12.71
C THR A 21 4.66 -5.81 13.23
N ARG A 22 4.61 -7.02 12.66
CA ARG A 22 5.58 -8.09 12.97
C ARG A 22 6.89 -7.78 12.26
N ILE A 23 7.98 -7.65 13.00
CA ILE A 23 9.30 -7.34 12.45
C ILE A 23 10.20 -8.55 12.63
N ASN A 24 10.39 -9.29 11.54
CA ASN A 24 11.23 -10.49 11.46
C ASN A 24 12.61 -10.17 10.80
N SER A 25 12.78 -8.97 10.25
CA SER A 25 14.07 -8.48 9.70
C SER A 25 14.31 -7.02 10.10
N ALA A 26 15.25 -6.80 11.03
CA ALA A 26 15.66 -5.44 11.41
C ALA A 26 16.26 -4.65 10.23
N ARG A 27 17.00 -5.35 9.35
CA ARG A 27 17.61 -4.77 8.15
C ARG A 27 16.56 -4.27 7.15
N ASP A 28 15.54 -5.08 6.88
CA ASP A 28 14.47 -4.67 5.95
C ASP A 28 13.52 -3.63 6.59
N ALA A 29 13.39 -3.63 7.92
CA ALA A 29 12.72 -2.54 8.63
C ALA A 29 13.45 -1.20 8.44
N GLN A 30 14.78 -1.18 8.52
CA GLN A 30 15.58 0.01 8.21
C GLN A 30 15.45 0.43 6.74
N ARG A 31 15.48 -0.51 5.80
CA ARG A 31 15.26 -0.22 4.37
C ARG A 31 13.91 0.43 4.13
N LEU A 32 12.85 -0.10 4.74
CA LEU A 32 11.51 0.46 4.56
C LEU A 32 11.40 1.88 5.13
N LEU A 33 12.04 2.16 6.28
CA LEU A 33 12.14 3.53 6.81
C LEU A 33 12.96 4.46 5.91
N ALA A 34 13.97 3.93 5.23
CA ALA A 34 14.81 4.66 4.28
C ALA A 34 14.22 4.71 2.86
N ALA A 35 12.97 4.26 2.66
CA ALA A 35 12.34 4.26 1.36
C ALA A 35 12.30 5.69 0.77
N LYS A 36 12.76 5.83 -0.47
CA LYS A 36 13.03 7.11 -1.15
C LYS A 36 12.20 7.33 -2.40
N GLY A 37 11.21 6.47 -2.66
CA GLY A 37 10.22 6.72 -3.70
C GLY A 37 9.47 5.49 -4.19
N VAL A 38 8.44 5.74 -4.98
CA VAL A 38 7.58 4.73 -5.59
C VAL A 38 7.56 4.91 -7.11
N THR A 39 7.49 3.80 -7.85
CA THR A 39 7.23 3.84 -9.30
C THR A 39 6.18 2.81 -9.68
N LEU A 40 5.35 3.17 -10.64
CA LEU A 40 4.45 2.31 -11.40
C LEU A 40 4.98 2.22 -12.83
N GLN A 41 5.10 0.99 -13.35
CA GLN A 41 5.60 0.73 -14.70
C GLN A 41 4.97 1.61 -15.79
N TRP A 42 3.66 1.81 -15.71
CA TRP A 42 2.88 2.49 -16.75
C TRP A 42 2.96 4.02 -16.70
N ILE A 43 3.52 4.59 -15.61
CA ILE A 43 3.71 6.03 -15.49
C ILE A 43 5.11 6.42 -15.93
N ASP A 44 6.13 5.95 -15.21
CA ASP A 44 7.54 6.25 -15.47
C ASP A 44 8.42 5.41 -14.52
N TRP A 45 9.61 5.03 -15.01
CA TRP A 45 10.69 4.40 -14.24
C TRP A 45 11.73 5.41 -13.73
N HIS A 46 11.88 6.55 -14.40
CA HIS A 46 12.93 7.52 -14.11
C HIS A 46 12.52 8.54 -13.05
N THR A 47 11.25 8.96 -13.06
CA THR A 47 10.70 9.92 -12.10
C THR A 47 9.95 9.18 -11.00
N ARG A 48 10.58 9.11 -9.83
CA ARG A 48 9.97 8.51 -8.64
C ARG A 48 8.91 9.43 -8.05
N GLY A 49 7.81 8.83 -7.63
CA GLY A 49 6.85 9.43 -6.72
C GLY A 49 7.36 9.44 -5.27
N SER A 50 6.55 9.97 -4.36
CA SER A 50 6.86 10.04 -2.93
C SER A 50 6.43 8.78 -2.19
N VAL A 51 7.22 8.37 -1.19
CA VAL A 51 6.87 7.36 -0.19
C VAL A 51 7.06 7.98 1.19
N ARG A 52 6.13 7.72 2.11
CA ARG A 52 6.25 8.07 3.51
C ARG A 52 5.95 6.84 4.35
N VAL A 53 6.89 6.48 5.21
CA VAL A 53 6.74 5.41 6.20
C VAL A 53 6.78 6.03 7.59
N VAL A 54 5.74 5.80 8.38
CA VAL A 54 5.65 6.28 9.76
C VAL A 54 5.73 5.09 10.70
N LYS A 55 6.79 5.05 11.51
CA LYS A 55 7.00 4.03 12.54
C LYS A 55 6.03 4.22 13.71
N GLY A 56 5.49 3.12 14.20
CA GLY A 56 4.65 3.04 15.41
C GLY A 56 4.48 1.59 15.85
N PRO A 57 3.54 1.28 16.77
CA PRO A 57 3.13 -0.10 17.03
C PRO A 57 2.65 -0.79 15.75
N VAL A 58 1.89 -0.06 14.95
CA VAL A 58 1.55 -0.38 13.55
C VAL A 58 2.21 0.67 12.67
N TRP A 59 3.06 0.23 11.74
CA TRP A 59 3.70 1.11 10.78
C TRP A 59 2.69 1.51 9.71
N ARG A 60 2.66 2.79 9.35
CA ARG A 60 1.84 3.29 8.22
C ARG A 60 2.72 3.55 7.02
N LEU A 61 2.19 3.24 5.84
CA LEU A 61 2.84 3.52 4.57
C LEU A 61 1.85 4.25 3.68
N THR A 62 2.24 5.42 3.19
CA THR A 62 1.57 6.10 2.08
C THR A 62 2.55 6.30 0.94
N ALA A 63 2.06 6.21 -0.29
CA ALA A 63 2.87 6.47 -1.47
C ALA A 63 2.03 7.05 -2.60
N ALA A 64 2.63 7.87 -3.45
CA ALA A 64 1.95 8.42 -4.61
C ALA A 64 2.93 8.71 -5.74
N GLN A 65 2.52 8.46 -6.98
CA GLN A 65 3.22 8.89 -8.20
C GLN A 65 2.22 9.57 -9.13
N ALA A 66 2.67 10.63 -9.79
CA ALA A 66 1.93 11.31 -10.84
C ALA A 66 2.76 11.31 -12.13
N GLN A 67 2.09 11.04 -13.25
CA GLN A 67 2.71 11.12 -14.57
C GLN A 67 3.07 12.57 -14.91
N ALA A 68 4.32 12.78 -15.33
CA ALA A 68 4.77 14.09 -15.80
C ALA A 68 4.01 14.47 -17.07
N GLY A 69 3.34 15.63 -17.04
CA GLY A 69 2.55 16.12 -18.18
C GLY A 69 1.32 15.28 -18.54
N GLY A 70 0.93 14.32 -17.71
CA GLY A 70 -0.16 13.38 -17.99
C GLY A 70 -1.12 13.14 -16.84
N PRO A 71 -2.26 12.48 -17.10
CA PRO A 71 -3.29 12.23 -16.10
C PRO A 71 -2.99 11.02 -15.19
N GLY A 72 -2.06 10.14 -15.55
CA GLY A 72 -1.79 8.90 -14.81
C GLY A 72 -1.45 9.11 -13.34
N ARG A 73 -2.10 8.38 -12.42
CA ARG A 73 -1.85 8.43 -10.97
C ARG A 73 -1.71 7.04 -10.36
N LEU A 74 -0.85 6.95 -9.35
CA LEU A 74 -0.76 5.83 -8.41
C LEU A 74 -0.89 6.39 -6.98
N GLN A 75 -1.65 5.71 -6.12
CA GLN A 75 -1.77 6.00 -4.69
C GLN A 75 -1.79 4.71 -3.88
N LEU A 76 -1.07 4.69 -2.75
CA LEU A 76 -1.10 3.64 -1.74
C LEU A 76 -1.41 4.29 -0.38
N ASP A 77 -2.34 3.72 0.37
CA ASP A 77 -2.62 4.11 1.76
C ASP A 77 -2.94 2.88 2.61
N GLY A 78 -2.18 2.68 3.69
CA GLY A 78 -2.43 1.57 4.60
C GLY A 78 -1.37 1.39 5.67
N THR A 79 -1.31 0.16 6.17
CA THR A 79 -0.41 -0.28 7.24
C THR A 79 0.49 -1.40 6.78
N VAL A 80 1.64 -1.54 7.44
CA VAL A 80 2.55 -2.68 7.23
C VAL A 80 2.26 -3.69 8.33
N THR A 81 1.85 -4.90 7.97
CA THR A 81 1.50 -5.95 8.93
C THR A 81 2.68 -6.84 9.26
N GLU A 82 3.62 -6.98 8.32
CA GLU A 82 4.84 -7.78 8.47
C GLU A 82 6.01 -7.21 7.68
N ILE A 83 7.21 -7.30 8.26
CA ILE A 83 8.50 -7.00 7.61
C ILE A 83 9.43 -8.18 7.82
N GLY A 84 9.73 -8.91 6.75
CA GLY A 84 10.62 -10.07 6.76
C GLY A 84 11.87 -9.88 5.91
N LYS A 85 12.69 -10.91 5.79
CA LYS A 85 13.92 -10.84 4.97
C LYS A 85 13.52 -10.67 3.51
N GLY A 86 13.85 -9.52 2.94
CA GLY A 86 13.60 -9.18 1.55
C GLY A 86 12.13 -9.00 1.16
N HIS A 87 11.21 -8.85 2.11
CA HIS A 87 9.80 -8.60 1.80
C HIS A 87 9.07 -7.84 2.91
N PHE A 88 7.90 -7.31 2.59
CA PHE A 88 6.92 -6.84 3.57
C PHE A 88 5.50 -7.07 3.07
N THR A 89 4.56 -7.14 4.00
CA THR A 89 3.12 -7.20 3.71
C THR A 89 2.48 -5.86 4.04
N PHE A 90 1.84 -5.27 3.05
CA PHE A 90 1.10 -4.03 3.15
C PHE A 90 -0.39 -4.33 3.15
N ARG A 91 -1.11 -3.97 4.21
CA ARG A 91 -2.56 -4.01 4.27
C ARG A 91 -3.10 -2.62 3.97
N GLY A 92 -3.78 -2.47 2.85
CA GLY A 92 -4.26 -1.15 2.47
C GLY A 92 -4.83 -1.09 1.09
N THR A 93 -5.11 0.14 0.68
CA THR A 93 -5.71 0.45 -0.61
C THR A 93 -4.62 0.83 -1.60
N ILE A 94 -4.65 0.22 -2.77
CA ILE A 94 -3.88 0.65 -3.95
C ILE A 94 -4.89 1.17 -4.98
N ARG A 95 -4.68 2.41 -5.44
CA ARG A 95 -5.50 3.06 -6.47
C ARG A 95 -4.62 3.47 -7.65
N MET A 96 -5.08 3.18 -8.86
CA MET A 96 -4.47 3.62 -10.11
C MET A 96 -5.53 4.24 -11.01
N THR A 97 -5.21 5.36 -11.64
CA THR A 97 -6.10 6.01 -12.61
C THR A 97 -5.34 6.45 -13.85
N ASP A 98 -6.03 6.40 -14.99
CA ASP A 98 -5.60 6.99 -16.27
C ASP A 98 -4.23 6.50 -16.77
N THR A 99 -3.91 5.23 -16.48
CA THR A 99 -2.67 4.57 -16.90
C THR A 99 -2.84 3.04 -16.89
N PRO A 100 -2.30 2.30 -17.88
CA PRO A 100 -1.67 2.82 -19.10
C PRO A 100 -2.67 3.53 -20.04
N ASP A 101 -3.95 3.17 -19.95
CA ASP A 101 -5.01 3.74 -20.78
C ASP A 101 -5.76 4.87 -20.05
N LEU A 102 -6.10 5.93 -20.78
CA LEU A 102 -6.93 7.02 -20.27
C LEU A 102 -8.31 6.48 -19.84
N GLY A 103 -8.79 6.89 -18.66
CA GLY A 103 -10.05 6.41 -18.10
C GLY A 103 -9.95 5.08 -17.36
N ARG A 104 -8.81 4.36 -17.38
CA ARG A 104 -8.60 3.15 -16.56
C ARG A 104 -8.71 3.52 -15.08
N ARG A 105 -9.42 2.71 -14.28
CA ARG A 105 -9.56 2.91 -12.83
C ARG A 105 -9.46 1.58 -12.11
N CYS A 106 -8.41 1.42 -11.31
CA CYS A 106 -8.18 0.25 -10.47
C CYS A 106 -8.17 0.68 -9.01
N GLU A 107 -8.90 -0.04 -8.17
CA GLU A 107 -8.87 0.14 -6.72
C GLU A 107 -9.13 -1.19 -6.02
N ALA A 108 -8.29 -1.54 -5.05
CA ALA A 108 -8.56 -2.65 -4.16
C ALA A 108 -7.95 -2.39 -2.79
N THR A 109 -8.63 -2.88 -1.75
CA THR A 109 -8.15 -2.88 -0.37
C THR A 109 -7.97 -4.31 0.11
N LYS A 110 -6.73 -4.72 0.37
CA LYS A 110 -6.38 -6.07 0.83
C LYS A 110 -4.94 -6.13 1.35
N ASP A 111 -4.43 -7.34 1.56
CA ASP A 111 -3.03 -7.61 1.87
C ASP A 111 -2.23 -7.78 0.57
N TRP A 112 -1.18 -6.98 0.42
CA TRP A 112 -0.32 -6.90 -0.74
C TRP A 112 1.09 -7.34 -0.36
N HIS A 113 1.67 -8.24 -1.15
CA HIS A 113 3.01 -8.75 -0.90
C HIS A 113 4.05 -8.06 -1.79
N PHE A 114 4.97 -7.34 -1.15
CA PHE A 114 6.10 -6.67 -1.80
C PHE A 114 7.39 -7.43 -1.48
N ALA A 115 8.17 -7.77 -2.50
CA ALA A 115 9.41 -8.53 -2.31
C ALA A 115 10.54 -8.08 -3.23
N ILE A 116 11.76 -8.22 -2.73
CA ILE A 116 12.99 -8.11 -3.51
C ILE A 116 13.22 -9.44 -4.21
N THR A 117 13.37 -9.38 -5.52
CA THR A 117 13.79 -10.54 -6.32
C THR A 117 15.06 -10.18 -7.08
N GLN A 118 15.91 -11.17 -7.36
CA GLN A 118 17.10 -11.00 -8.21
C GLN A 118 18.05 -9.87 -7.73
N GLY A 119 18.14 -9.65 -6.42
CA GLY A 119 19.03 -8.62 -5.86
C GLY A 119 18.65 -7.17 -6.18
N ARG A 120 17.43 -6.91 -6.65
CA ARG A 120 16.97 -5.56 -7.03
C ARG A 120 17.04 -4.58 -5.84
N PRO A 121 17.37 -3.30 -6.07
CA PRO A 121 17.45 -2.27 -5.04
C PRO A 121 16.07 -1.66 -4.68
N TYR A 122 15.00 -2.46 -4.75
CA TYR A 122 13.63 -2.06 -4.48
C TYR A 122 12.76 -3.30 -4.20
N TYR A 123 11.67 -3.10 -3.46
CA TYR A 123 10.62 -4.12 -3.33
C TYR A 123 9.60 -3.96 -4.44
N ARG A 124 9.27 -5.04 -5.15
CA ARG A 124 8.25 -5.06 -6.20
C ARG A 124 7.00 -5.77 -5.71
N LEU A 125 5.82 -5.20 -6.00
CA LEU A 125 4.55 -5.90 -5.83
C LEU A 125 4.57 -7.22 -6.59
N ARG A 126 4.24 -8.32 -5.91
CA ARG A 126 4.31 -9.67 -6.47
C ARG A 126 3.01 -10.15 -7.10
N GLU A 127 1.93 -9.41 -6.91
CA GLU A 127 0.64 -9.71 -7.52
C GLU A 127 0.60 -9.07 -8.91
N PHE A 128 0.83 -9.87 -9.93
CA PHE A 128 0.97 -9.37 -11.29
C PHE A 128 -0.37 -8.90 -11.85
N GLU A 129 -1.42 -9.72 -11.80
CA GLU A 129 -2.69 -9.42 -12.44
C GLU A 129 -3.82 -9.25 -11.42
N TRP A 130 -4.00 -8.04 -10.92
CA TRP A 130 -5.11 -7.72 -10.00
C TRP A 130 -6.12 -6.72 -10.59
N CYS A 131 -5.73 -6.01 -11.65
CA CYS A 131 -6.59 -5.09 -12.39
C CYS A 131 -6.60 -5.44 -13.88
N ASP A 132 -7.77 -5.83 -14.39
CA ASP A 132 -8.05 -6.01 -15.82
C ASP A 132 -7.04 -6.88 -16.60
N ARG A 133 -6.48 -7.91 -15.94
CA ARG A 133 -5.52 -8.87 -16.51
C ARG A 133 -4.20 -8.24 -17.01
N LEU A 134 -3.89 -7.02 -16.59
CA LEU A 134 -2.61 -6.39 -16.87
C LEU A 134 -1.65 -6.63 -15.71
N THR A 135 -0.37 -6.78 -16.05
CA THR A 135 0.69 -6.88 -15.06
C THR A 135 1.12 -5.50 -14.57
N ASP A 136 0.79 -5.16 -13.32
CA ASP A 136 1.11 -3.85 -12.74
C ASP A 136 2.31 -3.94 -11.79
N TYR A 137 3.50 -3.51 -12.23
CA TYR A 137 4.67 -3.43 -11.35
C TYR A 137 4.68 -2.11 -10.57
N ILE A 138 4.49 -2.23 -9.26
CA ILE A 138 4.70 -1.15 -8.29
C ILE A 138 5.98 -1.44 -7.51
N ASP A 139 6.94 -0.52 -7.56
CA ASP A 139 8.23 -0.65 -6.87
C ASP A 139 8.39 0.39 -5.76
N ILE A 140 8.82 -0.04 -4.57
CA ILE A 140 9.23 0.83 -3.45
C ILE A 140 10.75 0.79 -3.33
N HIS A 141 11.38 1.92 -3.61
CA HIS A 141 12.84 2.08 -3.69
C HIS A 141 13.41 2.48 -2.32
N PHE A 142 14.54 1.90 -1.92
CA PHE A 142 15.29 2.24 -0.69
C PHE A 142 16.76 2.52 -0.99
#